data_AF-A0A0A3Z6U0-F1
#
_entry.id   AF-A0A0A3Z6U0-F1
#
_cell.length_a   1.000
_cell.length_b   1.000
_cell.length_c   1.000
_cell.angle_alpha   90.00
_cell.angle_beta   90.00
_cell.angle_gamma   90.00
#
_symmetry.space_group_name_H-M   'P 1'
#
loop_
_entity.id
_entity.type
_entity.pdbx_description
1 polymer ?
#
loop_
_entity_poly.entity_id
_entity_poly.type
_entity_poly.pdbx_seq_one_letter_code
_entity_poly.pdbx_strand_id
1 'polypeptide(L)'
;MLVEQLPPKPLSKEEQLIFDDITSSGSAYFKPRAIQVTRFVGTPESWQGIFESEEHYFQWLSANRLHRIDDDLVEYFSEAIAVA
;
A
#
# COMPACT_ATOMS: atom_id res chain seq x y z
N MET A 1 6.20 1.36 -7.90
CA MET A 1 4.91 1.90 -7.40
C MET A 1 4.20 2.58 -8.55
N LEU A 2 2.93 2.25 -8.80
CA LEU A 2 2.10 2.95 -9.79
C LEU A 2 0.97 3.68 -9.07
N VAL A 3 0.75 4.93 -9.48
CA VAL A 3 -0.40 5.72 -9.02
C VAL A 3 -1.44 5.66 -10.12
N GLU A 4 -2.57 5.02 -9.82
CA GLU A 4 -3.71 4.89 -10.72
C GLU A 4 -4.84 5.80 -10.22
N GLN A 5 -5.52 6.49 -11.14
CA GLN A 5 -6.77 7.17 -10.81
C GLN A 5 -7.93 6.28 -11.18
N LEU A 6 -8.65 5.78 -10.18
CA LEU A 6 -9.85 4.98 -10.38
C LEU A 6 -11.09 5.88 -10.35
N PRO A 7 -12.10 5.57 -11.20
CA PRO A 7 -13.38 6.24 -11.07
C PRO A 7 -13.98 5.96 -9.69
N PRO A 8 -14.78 6.90 -9.15
CA PRO A 8 -15.47 6.67 -7.90
C PRO A 8 -16.35 5.42 -8.00
N LYS A 9 -16.45 4.68 -6.90
CA LYS A 9 -17.32 3.50 -6.82
C LYS A 9 -18.76 3.91 -7.18
N PRO A 10 -19.46 3.15 -8.02
CA PRO A 10 -20.88 3.41 -8.28
C PRO A 10 -21.66 3.31 -6.97
N LEU A 11 -22.62 4.22 -6.79
CA LEU A 11 -23.54 4.20 -5.66
C LEU A 11 -24.42 2.95 -5.71
N SER A 12 -24.76 2.43 -4.54
CA SER A 12 -25.86 1.46 -4.42
C SER A 12 -27.20 2.13 -4.72
N LYS A 13 -28.24 1.31 -4.99
CA LYS A 13 -29.58 1.82 -5.26
C LYS A 13 -30.14 2.66 -4.11
N GLU A 14 -29.85 2.27 -2.88
CA GLU A 14 -30.29 2.98 -1.67
C GLU A 14 -29.59 4.33 -1.53
N GLU A 15 -28.27 4.37 -1.74
CA GLU A 15 -27.50 5.62 -1.72
C GLU A 15 -27.93 6.57 -2.84
N GLN A 16 -28.23 6.04 -4.03
CA GLN A 16 -28.70 6.85 -5.16
C GLN A 16 -30.00 7.60 -4.82
N LEU A 17 -30.96 6.93 -4.18
CA LEU A 17 -32.24 7.56 -3.78
C LEU A 17 -32.02 8.72 -2.80
N ILE A 18 -31.08 8.58 -1.87
CA ILE A 18 -30.74 9.63 -0.90
C ILE A 18 -30.11 10.83 -1.63
N PHE A 19 -29.20 10.58 -2.56
CA PHE A 19 -28.57 11.66 -3.33
C PHE A 19 -29.56 12.36 -4.26
N ASP A 20 -30.48 11.62 -4.88
CA ASP A 20 -31.53 12.20 -5.73
C ASP A 20 -32.47 13.09 -4.90
N ASP A 21 -32.82 12.69 -3.68
CA ASP A 21 -33.61 13.51 -2.75
C ASP A 21 -32.88 14.80 -2.34
N ILE A 22 -31.60 14.70 -1.97
CA ILE A 22 -30.77 15.88 -1.61
C ILE A 22 -30.62 16.84 -2.79
N THR A 23 -30.41 16.30 -3.99
CA THR A 23 -30.15 17.11 -5.19
C THR A 23 -31.43 17.63 -5.86
N SER A 24 -32.61 17.15 -5.46
CA SER A 24 -33.92 17.54 -6.00
C SER A 24 -34.20 19.05 -5.91
N SER A 25 -33.70 19.71 -4.86
CA SER A 25 -33.89 21.14 -4.61
C SER A 25 -33.04 22.05 -5.51
N GLY A 26 -32.06 21.49 -6.24
CA GLY A 26 -31.11 22.22 -7.08
C GLY A 26 -30.06 23.04 -6.31
N SER A 27 -30.11 23.04 -4.97
CA SER A 27 -29.17 23.78 -4.11
C SER A 27 -27.88 22.99 -3.80
N ALA A 28 -27.90 21.68 -4.03
CA ALA A 28 -26.76 20.78 -3.88
C ALA A 28 -26.60 19.93 -5.14
N TYR A 29 -25.36 19.61 -5.52
CA TYR A 29 -25.04 18.74 -6.65
C TYR A 29 -24.10 17.62 -6.21
N PHE A 30 -24.34 16.41 -6.71
CA PHE A 30 -23.49 15.26 -6.44
C PHE A 30 -22.35 15.19 -7.45
N LYS A 31 -21.10 15.33 -6.98
CA LYS A 31 -19.89 15.19 -7.81
C LYS A 31 -18.81 14.37 -7.06
N PRO A 32 -18.85 13.03 -7.17
CA PRO A 32 -17.88 12.20 -6.50
C PRO A 32 -16.48 12.41 -7.08
N ARG A 33 -15.46 12.44 -6.21
CA ARG A 33 -14.06 12.62 -6.63
C ARG A 33 -13.48 11.29 -7.11
N ALA A 34 -12.59 11.36 -8.11
CA ALA A 34 -11.76 10.23 -8.49
C ALA A 34 -10.89 9.80 -7.30
N ILE A 35 -10.71 8.50 -7.14
CA ILE A 35 -9.93 7.92 -6.04
C ILE A 35 -8.52 7.68 -6.58
N GLN A 36 -7.52 8.29 -5.95
CA GLN A 36 -6.13 7.92 -6.19
C GLN A 36 -5.85 6.61 -5.46
N VAL A 37 -5.50 5.58 -6.21
CA VAL A 37 -5.10 4.28 -5.67
C VAL A 37 -3.65 4.04 -6.04
N THR A 38 -2.85 3.79 -5.02
CA THR A 38 -1.45 3.40 -5.20
C THR A 38 -1.38 1.89 -5.26
N ARG A 39 -0.97 1.34 -6.40
CA ARG A 39 -0.72 -0.08 -6.58
C ARG A 39 0.78 -0.36 -6.57
N PHE A 40 1.23 -1.24 -5.69
CA PHE A 40 2.57 -1.80 -5.78
C PHE A 40 2.59 -2.82 -6.93
N VAL A 41 3.55 -2.68 -7.84
CA VAL A 41 3.78 -3.65 -8.92
C VAL A 41 4.82 -4.64 -8.41
N GLY A 42 4.44 -5.92 -8.34
CA GLY A 42 5.25 -6.96 -7.68
C GLY A 42 5.00 -7.04 -6.17
N THR A 43 5.78 -7.88 -5.48
CA THR A 43 5.80 -7.93 -4.01
C THR A 43 6.75 -6.83 -3.53
N PRO A 44 6.24 -5.76 -2.90
CA PRO A 44 7.12 -4.73 -2.37
C PRO A 44 7.98 -5.32 -1.25
N GLU A 45 9.26 -4.97 -1.23
CA GLU A 45 10.11 -5.30 -0.08
C GLU A 45 9.66 -4.53 1.15
N SER A 46 9.98 -5.04 2.35
CA SER A 46 9.50 -4.52 3.64
C SER A 46 9.82 -3.03 3.89
N TRP A 47 10.82 -2.49 3.20
CA TRP A 47 11.25 -1.09 3.30
C TRP A 47 10.57 -0.14 2.30
N GLN A 48 10.02 -0.67 1.21
CA GLN A 48 9.47 0.13 0.12
C GLN A 48 8.18 0.84 0.57
N GLY A 49 8.21 2.17 0.63
CA GLY A 49 7.10 3.02 1.08
C GLY A 49 7.35 3.76 2.39
N ILE A 50 8.43 3.41 3.12
CA ILE A 50 8.89 4.12 4.32
C ILE A 50 10.19 4.87 4.02
N PHE A 51 11.11 4.23 3.30
CA PHE A 51 12.41 4.78 2.95
C PHE A 51 12.46 5.23 1.48
N GLU A 52 13.20 6.31 1.23
CA GLU A 52 13.38 6.89 -0.11
C GLU A 52 14.24 5.99 -1.03
N SER A 53 15.16 5.23 -0.43
CA SER A 53 16.05 4.31 -1.13
C SER A 53 16.40 3.11 -0.25
N GLU A 54 16.86 2.05 -0.89
CA GLU A 54 17.36 0.85 -0.22
C GLU A 54 18.61 1.16 0.65
N GLU A 55 19.48 2.06 0.19
CA GLU A 55 20.65 2.50 0.96
C GLU A 55 20.24 3.17 2.28
N HIS A 56 19.23 4.04 2.25
CA HIS A 56 18.74 4.70 3.46
C HIS A 56 18.13 3.69 4.43
N TYR A 57 17.43 2.67 3.92
CA TYR A 57 16.95 1.55 4.73
C TYR A 57 18.11 0.79 5.39
N PHE A 58 19.18 0.45 4.67
CA PHE A 58 20.34 -0.24 5.24
C PHE A 58 21.07 0.60 6.28
N GLN A 59 21.20 1.91 6.07
CA GLN A 59 21.77 2.82 7.05
C GLN A 59 20.92 2.85 8.33
N TRP A 60 19.59 2.87 8.20
CA TRP A 60 18.66 2.81 9.33
C TRP A 60 18.77 1.48 10.08
N LEU A 61 18.84 0.34 9.37
CA LEU A 61 19.06 -0.97 9.99
C LEU A 61 20.37 -1.00 10.78
N SER A 62 21.47 -0.54 10.18
CA SER A 62 22.79 -0.49 10.82
C SER A 62 22.79 0.39 12.06
N ALA A 63 22.19 1.58 11.98
CA ALA A 63 22.07 2.50 13.11
C ALA A 63 21.27 1.90 14.28
N ASN A 64 20.30 1.04 14.00
CA ASN A 64 19.46 0.39 15.00
C ASN A 64 19.91 -1.04 15.37
N ARG A 65 21.04 -1.51 14.83
CA ARG A 65 21.56 -2.88 15.03
C ARG A 65 20.54 -3.96 14.65
N LEU A 66 19.84 -3.75 13.54
CA LEU A 66 18.88 -4.69 12.96
C LEU A 66 19.47 -5.35 11.71
N HIS A 67 19.04 -6.57 11.42
CA HIS A 67 19.41 -7.33 10.22
C HIS A 67 18.19 -7.52 9.32
N ARG A 68 18.42 -7.83 8.04
CA ARG A 68 17.31 -8.13 7.12
C ARG A 68 16.77 -9.51 7.50
N ILE A 69 15.45 -9.66 7.58
CA ILE A 69 14.80 -10.93 7.96
C ILE A 69 15.19 -12.07 6.99
N ASP A 70 15.56 -11.75 5.75
CA ASP A 70 16.05 -12.73 4.78
C ASP A 70 17.45 -13.29 5.13
N ASP A 71 18.26 -12.57 5.92
CA ASP A 71 19.59 -13.03 6.38
C ASP A 71 19.46 -14.12 7.46
N ASP A 72 18.44 -14.05 8.31
CA ASP A 72 18.19 -15.02 9.40
C ASP A 72 17.80 -16.41 8.86
N LEU A 73 17.23 -16.48 7.65
CA LEU A 73 16.96 -17.76 6.98
C LEU A 73 18.25 -18.43 6.49
N VAL A 74 19.28 -17.65 6.12
CA VAL A 74 20.56 -18.21 5.65
C VAL A 74 21.31 -18.85 6.82
N GLU A 75 21.30 -18.24 8.01
CA GLU A 75 21.92 -18.85 9.19
C GLU A 75 21.25 -20.17 9.59
N TYR A 76 19.91 -20.20 9.67
CA TYR A 76 19.18 -21.40 10.10
C TYR A 76 19.37 -22.62 9.18
N PHE A 77 19.53 -22.42 7.87
CA PHE A 77 19.78 -23.51 6.92
C PHE A 77 21.25 -23.90 6.81
N SER A 78 22.18 -23.00 7.13
CA SER A 78 23.62 -23.31 7.10
C SER A 78 24.06 -24.22 8.25
N GLU A 79 23.47 -24.07 9.44
CA GLU A 79 23.71 -24.98 10.57
C GLU A 79 23.09 -26.37 10.33
N ALA A 80 21.95 -26.45 9.63
CA ALA A 80 21.28 -27.72 9.35
C ALA A 80 22.02 -28.61 8.31
N ILE A 81 22.84 -28.02 7.43
CA ILE A 81 23.59 -28.76 6.40
C ILE A 81 24.96 -29.22 6.90
N ALA A 82 25.53 -28.58 7.93
CA ALA A 82 26.83 -28.94 8.48
C ALA A 82 26.84 -30.22 9.36
N VAL A 83 25.68 -30.87 9.56
CA VAL A 83 25.50 -32.06 10.42
C VAL A 83 25.05 -33.31 9.64
N ALA A 84 25.18 -33.34 8.30
CA ALA A 84 24.88 -34.50 7.47
C ALA A 84 26.14 -35.26 7.02
#